data_AF-G2FBW5-F1
#
_entry.id   AF-G2FBW5-F1
#
_cell.length_a   1.000
_cell.length_b   1.000
_cell.length_c   1.000
_cell.angle_alpha   90.00
_cell.angle_beta   90.00
_cell.angle_gamma   90.00
#
_symmetry.space_group_name_H-M   'P 1'
#
loop_
_entity.id
_entity.type
_entity.pdbx_description
1 polymer ?
#
loop_
_entity_poly.entity_id
_entity_poly.type
_entity_poly.pdbx_seq_one_letter_code
_entity_poly.pdbx_strand_id
1 'polypeptide(L)'
;MWLAASLLPLSTSAAELTMGEAIDKAGRQRMLTQRIVKAYAMMGQDISYRKAKKQLRSGEKLFTKQLAELQAFEVNSAVSQELERVAALWKSFRALATKRPERKSAERLRAQAEQLLQAAHQVVLHLEAASGAKAGRLVNLSGRQRMLSQRMGSIYLLRSWGFENPIYEEDYKKAVREFSEALQVLLTAPENTPEIDKMLRDVEGRWKLFQLSNKMDSGQFVPTLVTRALDQILVKMNTVTGMYAALLK
;
A
#
# COMPACT_ATOMS: atom_id res chain seq x y z
N MET A 1 60.96 -10.54 -15.86
CA MET A 1 60.14 -10.01 -14.75
C MET A 1 58.98 -9.23 -15.35
N TRP A 2 57.79 -9.83 -15.44
CA TRP A 2 56.57 -9.10 -15.82
C TRP A 2 55.68 -8.94 -14.58
N LEU A 3 55.41 -7.69 -14.22
CA LEU A 3 54.56 -7.28 -13.11
C LEU A 3 53.10 -7.63 -13.40
N ALA A 4 52.50 -8.47 -12.56
CA ALA A 4 51.06 -8.69 -12.55
C ALA A 4 50.38 -7.54 -11.78
N ALA A 5 49.60 -6.73 -12.49
CA ALA A 5 48.72 -5.74 -11.87
C ALA A 5 47.45 -6.44 -11.36
N SER A 6 47.32 -6.56 -10.05
CA SER A 6 46.12 -7.09 -9.40
C SER A 6 45.03 -6.01 -9.36
N LEU A 7 43.98 -6.18 -10.16
CA LEU A 7 42.74 -5.41 -10.05
C LEU A 7 41.96 -5.94 -8.84
N LEU A 8 41.88 -5.13 -7.78
CA LEU A 8 40.99 -5.41 -6.65
C LEU A 8 39.53 -5.12 -7.08
N PRO A 9 38.58 -6.04 -6.83
CA PRO A 9 37.18 -5.79 -7.10
C PRO A 9 36.64 -4.76 -6.09
N LEU A 10 36.04 -3.69 -6.61
CA LEU A 10 35.22 -2.76 -5.83
C LEU A 10 33.93 -3.48 -5.43
N SER A 11 33.89 -4.02 -4.21
CA SER A 11 32.65 -4.48 -3.60
C SER A 11 31.74 -3.27 -3.37
N THR A 12 30.78 -3.06 -4.28
CA THR A 12 29.66 -2.15 -4.03
C THR A 12 28.80 -2.81 -2.96
N SER A 13 28.99 -2.44 -1.70
CA SER A 13 28.07 -2.85 -0.64
C SER A 13 26.69 -2.30 -1.00
N ALA A 14 25.76 -3.19 -1.34
CA ALA A 14 24.35 -2.82 -1.39
C ALA A 14 23.99 -2.38 0.03
N ALA A 15 23.54 -1.12 0.20
CA ALA A 15 23.15 -0.61 1.50
C ALA A 15 22.18 -1.61 2.16
N GLU A 16 22.53 -2.08 3.37
CA GLU A 16 21.70 -2.99 4.14
C GLU A 16 20.34 -2.34 4.42
N LEU A 17 19.28 -3.14 4.29
CA LEU A 17 17.91 -2.69 4.54
C LEU A 17 17.78 -2.22 6.00
N THR A 18 17.31 -1.00 6.23
CA THR A 18 17.07 -0.55 7.62
C THR A 18 15.73 -1.05 8.15
N MET A 19 15.55 -1.05 9.47
CA MET A 19 14.26 -1.41 10.08
C MET A 19 13.12 -0.47 9.62
N GLY A 20 13.41 0.83 9.43
CA GLY A 20 12.44 1.80 8.94
C GLY A 20 11.99 1.49 7.52
N GLU A 21 12.96 1.14 6.65
CA GLU A 21 12.69 0.70 5.28
C GLU A 21 11.93 -0.64 5.23
N ALA A 22 12.25 -1.57 6.13
CA ALA A 22 11.54 -2.84 6.24
C ALA A 22 10.07 -2.63 6.61
N ILE A 23 9.77 -1.79 7.62
CA ILE A 23 8.39 -1.43 8.00
C ILE A 23 7.66 -0.73 6.84
N ASP A 24 8.32 0.21 6.14
CA ASP A 24 7.73 0.88 4.97
C ASP A 24 7.40 -0.11 3.84
N LYS A 25 8.33 -1.00 3.48
CA LYS A 25 8.15 -2.02 2.44
C LYS A 25 7.05 -3.02 2.82
N ALA A 26 7.04 -3.53 4.05
CA ALA A 26 5.99 -4.42 4.55
C ALA A 26 4.63 -3.71 4.54
N GLY A 27 4.58 -2.45 4.98
CA GLY A 27 3.39 -1.61 4.94
C GLY A 27 2.88 -1.38 3.52
N ARG A 28 3.80 -1.24 2.55
CA ARG A 28 3.48 -1.07 1.13
C ARG A 28 2.86 -2.31 0.51
N GLN A 29 3.20 -3.52 0.97
CA GLN A 29 2.53 -4.77 0.52
C GLN A 29 1.01 -4.69 0.69
N ARG A 30 0.54 -4.21 1.86
CA ARG A 30 -0.90 -3.99 2.13
C ARG A 30 -1.56 -3.06 1.11
N MET A 31 -0.88 -1.97 0.75
CA MET A 31 -1.39 -1.03 -0.24
C MET A 31 -1.42 -1.62 -1.65
N LEU A 32 -0.39 -2.40 -2.01
CA LEU A 32 -0.27 -3.01 -3.32
C LEU A 32 -1.37 -4.03 -3.59
N THR A 33 -1.82 -4.80 -2.60
CA THR A 33 -2.96 -5.72 -2.78
C THR A 33 -4.22 -4.95 -3.23
N GLN A 34 -4.53 -3.85 -2.54
CA GLN A 34 -5.68 -3.00 -2.84
C GLN A 34 -5.54 -2.28 -4.18
N ARG A 35 -4.34 -1.78 -4.49
CA ARG A 35 -4.05 -1.10 -5.77
C ARG A 35 -4.16 -2.05 -6.96
N ILE A 36 -3.81 -3.33 -6.79
CA ILE A 36 -3.97 -4.34 -7.83
C ILE A 36 -5.44 -4.66 -8.06
N VAL A 37 -6.25 -4.84 -7.01
CA VAL A 37 -7.72 -5.00 -7.15
C VAL A 37 -8.34 -3.80 -7.84
N LYS A 38 -7.92 -2.58 -7.45
CA LYS A 38 -8.35 -1.33 -8.07
C LYS A 38 -8.07 -1.34 -9.58
N ALA A 39 -6.83 -1.64 -9.97
CA ALA A 39 -6.44 -1.69 -11.38
C ALA A 39 -7.18 -2.79 -12.15
N TYR A 40 -7.42 -3.96 -11.54
CA TYR A 40 -8.19 -5.04 -12.12
C TYR A 40 -9.63 -4.61 -12.42
N ALA A 41 -10.30 -3.94 -11.46
CA ALA A 41 -11.65 -3.43 -11.61
C ALA A 41 -11.75 -2.29 -12.65
N MET A 42 -10.74 -1.42 -12.73
CA MET A 42 -10.65 -0.40 -13.80
C MET A 42 -10.55 -1.06 -15.18
N MET A 43 -9.67 -2.06 -15.34
CA MET A 43 -9.51 -2.78 -16.61
C MET A 43 -10.78 -3.54 -17.00
N GLY A 44 -11.49 -4.13 -16.04
CA GLY A 44 -12.74 -4.86 -16.28
C GLY A 44 -13.92 -3.98 -16.69
N GLN A 45 -13.87 -2.69 -16.36
CA GLN A 45 -14.84 -1.66 -16.78
C GLN A 45 -14.36 -0.83 -17.98
N ASP A 46 -13.21 -1.16 -18.57
CA ASP A 46 -12.53 -0.37 -19.61
C ASP A 46 -12.20 1.09 -19.23
N ILE A 47 -12.12 1.38 -17.92
CA ILE A 47 -11.81 2.71 -17.41
C ILE A 47 -10.29 2.91 -17.46
N SER A 48 -9.82 3.78 -18.35
CA SER A 48 -8.39 4.11 -18.48
C SER A 48 -7.52 2.85 -18.60
N TYR A 49 -7.96 1.85 -19.36
CA TYR A 49 -7.41 0.49 -19.38
C TYR A 49 -5.87 0.42 -19.45
N ARG A 50 -5.26 1.20 -20.36
CA ARG A 50 -3.79 1.22 -20.53
C ARG A 50 -3.06 1.65 -19.24
N LYS A 51 -3.58 2.67 -18.55
CA LYS A 51 -3.05 3.15 -17.27
C LYS A 51 -3.21 2.09 -16.19
N ALA A 52 -4.40 1.49 -16.09
CA ALA A 52 -4.68 0.45 -15.11
C ALA A 52 -3.80 -0.79 -15.31
N LYS A 53 -3.62 -1.25 -16.55
CA LYS A 53 -2.70 -2.35 -16.90
C LYS A 53 -1.26 -2.06 -16.49
N LYS A 54 -0.78 -0.83 -16.70
CA LYS A 54 0.55 -0.40 -16.23
C LYS A 54 0.64 -0.40 -14.70
N GLN A 55 -0.38 0.12 -14.02
CA GLN A 55 -0.45 0.12 -12.55
C GLN A 55 -0.40 -1.30 -11.99
N LEU A 56 -1.18 -2.24 -12.53
CA LEU A 56 -1.18 -3.64 -12.11
C LEU A 56 0.21 -4.27 -12.26
N ARG A 57 0.82 -4.17 -13.45
CA ARG A 57 2.17 -4.71 -13.71
C ARG A 57 3.22 -4.12 -12.79
N SER A 58 3.20 -2.80 -12.59
CA SER A 58 4.14 -2.14 -11.68
C SER A 58 3.95 -2.58 -10.22
N GLY A 59 2.70 -2.77 -9.80
CA GLY A 59 2.38 -3.22 -8.45
C GLY A 59 2.83 -4.65 -8.20
N GLU A 60 2.61 -5.53 -9.18
CA GLU A 60 3.03 -6.93 -9.14
C GLU A 60 4.56 -7.08 -9.11
N LYS A 61 5.28 -6.33 -9.94
CA LYS A 61 6.75 -6.28 -9.90
C LYS A 61 7.26 -5.75 -8.56
N LEU A 62 6.67 -4.67 -8.04
CA LEU A 62 7.11 -4.05 -6.79
C LEU A 62 6.84 -4.95 -5.58
N PHE A 63 5.65 -5.59 -5.52
CA PHE A 63 5.29 -6.53 -4.47
C PHE A 63 6.33 -7.65 -4.41
N THR A 64 6.57 -8.32 -5.55
CA THR A 64 7.50 -9.44 -5.66
C THR A 64 8.92 -9.05 -5.26
N LYS A 65 9.41 -7.91 -5.75
CA LYS A 65 10.74 -7.40 -5.41
C LYS A 65 10.87 -7.18 -3.90
N GLN A 66 9.93 -6.44 -3.31
CA GLN A 66 10.00 -6.10 -1.88
C GLN A 66 9.76 -7.29 -0.97
N LEU A 67 8.94 -8.27 -1.37
CA LEU A 67 8.80 -9.52 -0.61
C LEU A 67 10.14 -10.26 -0.53
N ALA A 68 10.88 -10.35 -1.63
CA ALA A 68 12.21 -10.97 -1.62
C ALA A 68 13.21 -10.18 -0.75
N GLU A 69 13.19 -8.84 -0.82
CA GLU A 69 14.02 -7.99 0.06
C GLU A 69 13.69 -8.21 1.54
N LEU A 70 12.40 -8.31 1.89
CA LEU A 70 11.96 -8.57 3.27
C LEU A 70 12.34 -9.98 3.75
N GLN A 71 12.28 -10.98 2.88
CA GLN A 71 12.69 -12.35 3.22
C GLN A 71 14.19 -12.49 3.42
N ALA A 72 14.99 -11.66 2.74
CA ALA A 72 16.44 -11.60 2.94
C ALA A 72 16.86 -10.78 4.18
N PHE A 73 15.92 -10.06 4.81
CA PHE A 73 16.18 -9.26 5.99
C PHE A 73 15.87 -10.06 7.26
N GLU A 74 16.92 -10.62 7.87
CA GLU A 74 16.78 -11.46 9.06
C GLU A 74 16.47 -10.60 10.31
N VAL A 75 15.33 -10.84 10.94
CA VAL A 75 14.89 -10.15 12.16
C VAL A 75 14.66 -11.12 13.30
N ASN A 76 13.65 -12.00 13.16
CA ASN A 76 13.35 -13.08 14.09
C ASN A 76 12.43 -14.11 13.40
N SER A 77 12.23 -15.26 14.05
CA SER A 77 11.43 -16.36 13.50
C SER A 77 9.97 -15.99 13.24
N ALA A 78 9.36 -15.11 14.04
CA ALA A 78 7.98 -14.68 13.84
C ALA A 78 7.81 -13.88 12.54
N VAL A 79 8.75 -12.97 12.23
CA VAL A 79 8.77 -12.23 10.96
C VAL A 79 8.94 -13.20 9.78
N SER A 80 9.90 -14.12 9.86
CA SER A 80 10.18 -15.07 8.77
C SER A 80 8.97 -15.99 8.47
N GLN A 81 8.33 -16.54 9.51
CA GLN A 81 7.16 -17.40 9.35
C GLN A 81 5.97 -16.65 8.71
N GLU A 82 5.72 -15.41 9.12
CA GLU A 82 4.62 -14.63 8.53
C GLU A 82 4.94 -14.20 7.09
N LEU A 83 6.21 -13.95 6.74
CA LEU A 83 6.63 -13.69 5.36
C LEU A 83 6.45 -14.91 4.44
N GLU A 84 6.66 -16.13 4.94
CA GLU A 84 6.33 -17.36 4.18
C GLU A 84 4.83 -17.46 3.88
N ARG A 85 3.99 -17.13 4.87
CA ARG A 85 2.53 -17.06 4.67
C ARG A 85 2.15 -16.00 3.64
N VAL A 86 2.77 -14.82 3.69
CA VAL A 86 2.59 -13.76 2.68
C VAL A 86 2.99 -14.26 1.29
N ALA A 87 4.11 -14.99 1.16
CA ALA A 87 4.56 -15.54 -0.11
C ALA A 87 3.57 -16.56 -0.71
N ALA A 88 3.02 -17.45 0.13
CA ALA A 88 2.03 -18.43 -0.29
C ALA A 88 0.73 -17.76 -0.79
N LEU A 89 0.21 -16.79 -0.02
CA LEU A 89 -0.97 -16.02 -0.40
C LEU A 89 -0.73 -15.17 -1.66
N TRP A 90 0.45 -14.56 -1.77
CA TRP A 90 0.86 -13.77 -2.94
C TRP A 90 0.84 -14.60 -4.22
N LYS A 91 1.35 -15.83 -4.20
CA LYS A 91 1.37 -16.72 -5.36
C LYS A 91 -0.04 -16.94 -5.93
N SER A 92 -1.00 -17.25 -5.06
CA SER A 92 -2.40 -17.46 -5.44
C SER A 92 -3.06 -16.18 -5.96
N PHE A 93 -2.88 -15.07 -5.23
CA PHE A 93 -3.40 -13.76 -5.61
C PHE A 93 -2.87 -13.27 -6.96
N ARG A 94 -1.55 -13.37 -7.19
CA ARG A 94 -0.87 -12.97 -8.44
C ARG A 94 -1.37 -13.78 -9.64
N ALA A 95 -1.57 -15.09 -9.46
CA ALA A 95 -2.07 -15.97 -10.52
C ALA A 95 -3.49 -15.59 -10.97
N LEU A 96 -4.33 -15.07 -10.06
CA LEU A 96 -5.65 -14.56 -10.40
C LEU A 96 -5.60 -13.14 -10.98
N ALA A 97 -4.81 -12.26 -10.37
CA ALA A 97 -4.70 -10.85 -10.75
C ALA A 97 -4.17 -10.63 -12.18
N THR A 98 -3.31 -11.52 -12.67
CA THR A 98 -2.66 -11.38 -13.99
C THR A 98 -3.48 -11.95 -15.15
N LYS A 99 -4.60 -12.63 -14.87
CA LYS A 99 -5.56 -13.08 -15.89
C LYS A 99 -6.35 -11.90 -16.45
N ARG A 100 -7.02 -12.12 -17.58
CA ARG A 100 -7.97 -11.15 -18.15
C ARG A 100 -9.01 -10.78 -17.08
N PRO A 101 -9.29 -9.48 -16.86
CA PRO A 101 -10.31 -9.08 -15.90
C PRO A 101 -11.70 -9.56 -16.27
N GLU A 102 -12.34 -10.25 -15.34
CA GLU A 102 -13.70 -10.77 -15.48
C GLU A 102 -14.46 -10.53 -14.18
N ARG A 103 -15.74 -10.15 -14.30
CA ARG A 103 -16.59 -9.86 -13.14
C ARG A 103 -16.67 -11.05 -12.17
N LYS A 104 -16.80 -12.28 -12.69
CA LYS A 104 -16.82 -13.53 -11.90
C LYS A 104 -15.57 -13.78 -11.04
N SER A 105 -14.44 -13.17 -11.41
CA SER A 105 -13.16 -13.34 -10.71
C SER A 105 -12.86 -12.19 -9.74
N ALA A 106 -13.58 -11.07 -9.83
CA ALA A 106 -13.26 -9.86 -9.08
C ALA A 106 -13.52 -10.01 -7.56
N GLU A 107 -14.61 -10.67 -7.16
CA GLU A 107 -14.91 -10.92 -5.74
C GLU A 107 -13.89 -11.89 -5.12
N ARG A 108 -13.52 -12.95 -5.85
CA ARG A 108 -12.47 -13.86 -5.41
C ARG A 108 -11.13 -13.13 -5.27
N LEU A 109 -10.80 -12.26 -6.23
CA LEU A 109 -9.57 -11.46 -6.17
C LEU A 109 -9.60 -10.50 -4.97
N ARG A 110 -10.75 -9.86 -4.70
CA ARG A 110 -10.97 -9.01 -3.53
C ARG A 110 -10.77 -9.80 -2.23
N ALA A 111 -11.37 -10.98 -2.10
CA ALA A 111 -11.23 -11.83 -0.92
C ALA A 111 -9.77 -12.26 -0.69
N GLN A 112 -9.05 -12.66 -1.75
CA GLN A 112 -7.62 -12.96 -1.67
C GLN A 112 -6.78 -11.74 -1.29
N ALA A 113 -7.13 -10.54 -1.77
CA ALA A 113 -6.45 -9.31 -1.40
C ALA A 113 -6.59 -8.98 0.09
N GLU A 114 -7.74 -9.30 0.69
CA GLU A 114 -7.99 -9.09 2.12
C GLU A 114 -7.20 -10.05 3.00
N GLN A 115 -7.17 -11.33 2.64
CA GLN A 115 -6.33 -12.32 3.33
C GLN A 115 -4.85 -11.93 3.26
N LEU A 116 -4.38 -11.54 2.08
CA LEU A 116 -3.00 -11.12 1.88
C LEU A 116 -2.68 -9.79 2.60
N LEU A 117 -3.62 -8.85 2.63
CA LEU A 117 -3.49 -7.61 3.41
C LEU A 117 -3.34 -7.90 4.89
N GLN A 118 -4.13 -8.83 5.44
CA GLN A 118 -4.07 -9.20 6.84
C GLN A 118 -2.72 -9.83 7.20
N ALA A 119 -2.22 -10.76 6.37
CA ALA A 119 -0.91 -11.38 6.58
C ALA A 119 0.22 -10.33 6.49
N ALA A 120 0.20 -9.47 5.47
CA ALA A 120 1.15 -8.37 5.36
C ALA A 120 1.06 -7.38 6.54
N HIS A 121 -0.11 -7.23 7.15
CA HIS A 121 -0.25 -6.42 8.37
C HIS A 121 0.42 -7.06 9.57
N GLN A 122 0.35 -8.38 9.73
CA GLN A 122 1.04 -9.07 10.81
C GLN A 122 2.56 -8.91 10.69
N VAL A 123 3.12 -8.99 9.48
CA VAL A 123 4.55 -8.67 9.25
C VAL A 123 4.90 -7.27 9.77
N VAL A 124 4.08 -6.25 9.45
CA VAL A 124 4.30 -4.88 9.93
C VAL A 124 4.27 -4.81 11.45
N LEU A 125 3.35 -5.51 12.11
CA LEU A 125 3.26 -5.51 13.58
C LEU A 125 4.47 -6.19 14.23
N HIS A 126 4.95 -7.30 13.66
CA HIS A 126 6.16 -7.95 14.15
C HIS A 126 7.42 -7.09 13.97
N LEU A 127 7.56 -6.41 12.83
CA LEU A 127 8.65 -5.47 12.59
C LEU A 127 8.57 -4.24 13.50
N GLU A 128 7.37 -3.68 13.68
CA GLU A 128 7.14 -2.55 14.59
C GLU A 128 7.53 -2.93 16.04
N ALA A 129 7.08 -4.10 16.52
CA ALA A 129 7.43 -4.61 17.83
C ALA A 129 8.95 -4.83 17.99
N ALA A 130 9.60 -5.40 16.97
CA ALA A 130 11.05 -5.61 16.96
C ALA A 130 11.85 -4.30 16.93
N SER A 131 11.29 -3.23 16.33
CA SER A 131 11.96 -1.92 16.26
C SER A 131 12.05 -1.20 17.62
N GLY A 132 11.12 -1.45 18.54
CA GLY A 132 11.06 -0.80 19.86
C GLY A 132 10.83 0.72 19.85
N ALA A 133 10.67 1.35 18.69
CA ALA A 133 10.68 2.81 18.56
C ALA A 133 9.30 3.40 18.23
N LYS A 134 8.97 4.55 18.85
CA LYS A 134 7.73 5.31 18.55
C LYS A 134 7.60 5.69 17.07
N ALA A 135 8.73 5.99 16.42
CA ALA A 135 8.75 6.28 14.98
C ALA A 135 8.24 5.11 14.13
N GLY A 136 8.46 3.85 14.54
CA GLY A 136 7.94 2.66 13.85
C GLY A 136 6.41 2.65 13.78
N ARG A 137 5.75 3.09 14.85
CA ARG A 137 4.29 3.25 14.90
C ARG A 137 3.81 4.33 13.92
N LEU A 138 4.54 5.43 13.76
CA LEU A 138 4.21 6.48 12.79
C LEU A 138 4.37 5.99 11.35
N VAL A 139 5.42 5.20 11.05
CA VAL A 139 5.59 4.56 9.73
C VAL A 139 4.42 3.63 9.43
N ASN A 140 3.99 2.82 10.40
CA ASN A 140 2.82 1.95 10.23
C ASN A 140 1.54 2.76 10.02
N LEU A 141 1.30 3.79 10.85
CA LEU A 141 0.10 4.61 10.81
C LEU A 141 -0.02 5.39 9.49
N SER A 142 1.04 6.08 9.06
CA SER A 142 1.09 6.77 7.77
C SER A 142 1.02 5.78 6.61
N GLY A 143 1.67 4.61 6.75
CA GLY A 143 1.62 3.53 5.79
C GLY A 143 0.20 2.98 5.59
N ARG A 144 -0.59 2.89 6.67
CA ARG A 144 -2.00 2.49 6.64
C ARG A 144 -2.85 3.47 5.83
N GLN A 145 -2.57 4.77 5.89
CA GLN A 145 -3.28 5.77 5.07
C GLN A 145 -3.16 5.50 3.57
N ARG A 146 -1.95 5.09 3.12
CA ARG A 146 -1.73 4.68 1.72
C ARG A 146 -2.64 3.52 1.33
N MET A 147 -2.70 2.50 2.18
CA MET A 147 -3.56 1.34 1.95
C MET A 147 -5.02 1.75 1.91
N LEU A 148 -5.50 2.51 2.91
CA LEU A 148 -6.90 2.93 3.00
C LEU A 148 -7.32 3.74 1.76
N SER A 149 -6.46 4.62 1.24
CA SER A 149 -6.73 5.33 -0.01
C SER A 149 -7.00 4.40 -1.19
N GLN A 150 -6.26 3.28 -1.27
CA GLN A 150 -6.42 2.31 -2.35
C GLN A 150 -7.58 1.35 -2.08
N ARG A 151 -7.86 1.02 -0.81
CA ARG A 151 -9.03 0.23 -0.39
C ARG A 151 -10.32 0.95 -0.73
N MET A 152 -10.42 2.24 -0.43
CA MET A 152 -11.56 3.08 -0.84
C MET A 152 -11.73 3.06 -2.37
N GLY A 153 -10.64 3.22 -3.11
CA GLY A 153 -10.68 3.20 -4.57
C GLY A 153 -11.08 1.85 -5.16
N SER A 154 -10.59 0.75 -4.60
CA SER A 154 -10.93 -0.60 -5.06
C SER A 154 -12.40 -0.92 -4.80
N ILE A 155 -12.90 -0.59 -3.60
CA ILE A 155 -14.31 -0.79 -3.25
C ILE A 155 -15.22 0.07 -4.12
N TYR A 156 -14.89 1.35 -4.31
CA TYR A 156 -15.68 2.25 -5.15
C TYR A 156 -15.85 1.70 -6.57
N LEU A 157 -14.74 1.21 -7.15
CA LEU A 157 -14.76 0.62 -8.49
C LEU A 157 -15.51 -0.70 -8.57
N LEU A 158 -15.49 -1.52 -7.51
CA LEU A 158 -16.32 -2.73 -7.46
C LEU A 158 -17.80 -2.33 -7.43
N ARG A 159 -18.18 -1.36 -6.61
CA ARG A 159 -19.57 -0.87 -6.58
C ARG A 159 -20.01 -0.25 -7.90
N SER A 160 -19.17 0.56 -8.55
CA SER A 160 -19.47 1.10 -9.89
C SER A 160 -19.55 0.01 -10.98
N TRP A 161 -18.90 -1.13 -10.76
CA TRP A 161 -19.00 -2.30 -11.64
C TRP A 161 -20.29 -3.10 -11.41
N GLY A 162 -21.14 -2.68 -10.46
CA GLY A 162 -22.44 -3.28 -10.15
C GLY A 162 -22.41 -4.38 -9.10
N PHE A 163 -21.35 -4.50 -8.29
CA PHE A 163 -21.36 -5.43 -7.16
C PHE A 163 -22.16 -4.86 -5.99
N GLU A 164 -23.12 -5.64 -5.49
CA GLU A 164 -24.11 -5.22 -4.48
C GLU A 164 -23.87 -5.83 -3.09
N ASN A 165 -22.70 -6.44 -2.86
CA ASN A 165 -22.38 -7.03 -1.57
C ASN A 165 -22.39 -5.96 -0.45
N PRO A 166 -23.26 -6.07 0.58
CA PRO A 166 -23.38 -5.05 1.63
C PRO A 166 -22.07 -4.76 2.37
N ILE A 167 -21.16 -5.74 2.44
CA ILE A 167 -19.84 -5.58 3.08
C ILE A 167 -19.03 -4.44 2.45
N TYR A 168 -19.27 -4.11 1.19
CA TYR A 168 -18.54 -3.04 0.49
C TYR A 168 -18.91 -1.66 1.03
N GLU A 169 -20.18 -1.44 1.35
CA GLU A 169 -20.61 -0.18 1.96
C GLU A 169 -20.00 -0.01 3.36
N GLU A 170 -20.00 -1.09 4.16
CA GLU A 170 -19.42 -1.10 5.50
C GLU A 170 -17.90 -0.88 5.46
N ASP A 171 -17.18 -1.66 4.67
CA ASP A 171 -15.73 -1.55 4.49
C ASP A 171 -15.32 -0.15 4.01
N TYR A 172 -16.12 0.45 3.13
CA TYR A 172 -15.87 1.77 2.59
C TYR A 172 -16.02 2.85 3.68
N LYS A 173 -17.16 2.84 4.39
CA LYS A 173 -17.42 3.76 5.51
C LYS A 173 -16.35 3.62 6.60
N LYS A 174 -15.96 2.38 6.91
CA LYS A 174 -14.87 2.09 7.86
C LYS A 174 -13.56 2.69 7.38
N ALA A 175 -13.19 2.50 6.12
CA ALA A 175 -11.94 3.04 5.58
C ALA A 175 -11.91 4.58 5.60
N VAL A 176 -13.04 5.25 5.33
CA VAL A 176 -13.16 6.71 5.43
C VAL A 176 -12.97 7.21 6.88
N ARG A 177 -13.60 6.54 7.86
CA ARG A 177 -13.45 6.89 9.28
C ARG A 177 -12.01 6.69 9.75
N GLU A 178 -11.45 5.50 9.53
CA GLU A 178 -10.09 5.16 9.94
C GLU A 178 -9.03 6.06 9.29
N PHE A 179 -9.25 6.49 8.04
CA PHE A 179 -8.36 7.45 7.39
C PHE A 179 -8.42 8.81 8.09
N SER A 180 -9.63 9.30 8.36
CA SER A 180 -9.84 10.62 9.00
C SER A 180 -9.24 10.67 10.40
N GLU A 181 -9.50 9.66 11.23
CA GLU A 181 -9.02 9.57 12.61
C GLU A 181 -7.49 9.51 12.66
N ALA A 182 -6.89 8.63 11.85
CA ALA A 182 -5.44 8.49 11.83
C ALA A 182 -4.73 9.72 11.23
N LEU A 183 -5.35 10.42 10.28
CA LEU A 183 -4.78 11.66 9.75
C LEU A 183 -4.70 12.74 10.84
N GLN A 184 -5.70 12.84 11.73
CA GLN A 184 -5.64 13.78 12.85
C GLN A 184 -4.50 13.44 13.81
N VAL A 185 -4.30 12.15 14.12
CA VAL A 185 -3.16 11.70 14.93
C VAL A 185 -1.82 12.08 14.30
N LEU A 186 -1.68 11.90 12.98
CA LEU A 186 -0.45 12.25 12.26
C LEU A 186 -0.21 13.77 12.26
N LEU A 187 -1.26 14.58 12.10
CA LEU A 187 -1.17 16.05 12.10
C LEU A 187 -0.69 16.63 13.43
N THR A 188 -0.88 15.91 14.54
CA THR A 188 -0.50 16.36 15.89
C THR A 188 0.68 15.60 16.47
N ALA A 189 1.38 14.78 15.68
CA ALA A 189 2.49 13.98 16.18
C ALA A 189 3.70 14.88 16.51
N PRO A 190 4.26 14.80 17.74
CA PRO A 190 5.39 15.64 18.15
C PRO A 190 6.69 15.33 17.38
N GLU A 191 6.77 14.17 16.73
CA GLU A 191 7.90 13.78 15.88
C GLU A 191 7.90 14.47 14.50
N ASN A 192 6.88 15.26 14.17
CA ASN A 192 6.79 15.92 12.87
C ASN A 192 7.89 16.98 12.70
N THR A 193 8.56 16.92 11.55
CA THR A 193 9.40 18.02 11.06
C THR A 193 8.53 19.05 10.30
N PRO A 194 9.04 20.27 10.06
CA PRO A 194 8.33 21.27 9.24
C PRO A 194 7.90 20.74 7.85
N GLU A 195 8.71 19.86 7.26
CA GLU A 195 8.42 19.22 5.97
C GLU A 195 7.28 18.20 6.07
N ILE A 196 7.29 17.38 7.13
CA ILE A 196 6.21 16.40 7.40
C ILE A 196 4.89 17.14 7.62
N ASP A 197 4.89 18.18 8.46
CA ASP A 197 3.71 19.00 8.73
C ASP A 197 3.13 19.63 7.46
N LYS A 198 3.99 20.23 6.63
CA LYS A 198 3.57 20.81 5.34
C LYS A 198 2.91 19.77 4.44
N MET A 199 3.47 18.57 4.36
CA MET A 199 2.94 17.49 3.53
C MET A 199 1.62 16.93 4.08
N LEU A 200 1.49 16.78 5.40
CA LEU A 200 0.26 16.34 6.05
C LEU A 200 -0.88 17.36 5.88
N ARG A 201 -0.60 18.66 5.94
CA ARG A 201 -1.59 19.71 5.66
C ARG A 201 -2.08 19.68 4.21
N ASP A 202 -1.21 19.40 3.24
CA ASP A 202 -1.61 19.18 1.83
C ASP A 202 -2.50 17.93 1.71
N VAL A 203 -2.17 16.84 2.41
CA VAL A 203 -3.02 15.65 2.48
C VAL A 203 -4.38 15.99 3.08
N GLU A 204 -4.42 16.77 4.16
CA GLU A 204 -5.66 17.17 4.83
C GLU A 204 -6.58 18.00 3.91
N GLY A 205 -6.04 18.98 3.20
CA GLY A 205 -6.81 19.76 2.23
C GLY A 205 -7.42 18.89 1.12
N ARG A 206 -6.64 17.94 0.58
CA ARG A 206 -7.13 16.99 -0.44
C ARG A 206 -8.16 16.03 0.11
N TRP A 207 -7.97 15.58 1.36
CA TRP A 207 -8.91 14.69 2.03
C TRP A 207 -10.26 15.38 2.24
N LYS A 208 -10.26 16.64 2.71
CA LYS A 208 -11.48 17.47 2.84
C LYS A 208 -12.21 17.62 1.50
N LEU A 209 -11.47 17.94 0.42
CA LEU A 209 -12.06 18.04 -0.92
C LEU A 209 -12.65 16.70 -1.39
N PHE A 210 -11.93 15.60 -1.19
CA PHE A 210 -12.44 14.26 -1.48
C PHE A 210 -13.75 14.00 -0.72
N GLN A 211 -13.79 14.24 0.59
CA GLN A 211 -15.00 14.03 1.41
C GLN A 211 -16.19 14.85 0.93
N LEU A 212 -15.99 16.12 0.53
CA LEU A 212 -17.05 16.96 -0.05
C LEU A 212 -17.59 16.35 -1.36
N SER A 213 -16.69 15.90 -2.24
CA SER A 213 -17.07 15.28 -3.52
C SER A 213 -17.66 13.88 -3.38
N ASN A 214 -17.40 13.21 -2.26
CA ASN A 214 -17.75 11.81 -2.04
C ASN A 214 -19.12 11.63 -1.35
N LYS A 215 -19.86 12.71 -1.12
CA LYS A 215 -21.27 12.70 -0.70
C LYS A 215 -22.19 12.35 -1.88
N MET A 216 -21.99 11.18 -2.48
CA MET A 216 -22.89 10.67 -3.54
C MET A 216 -23.93 9.74 -2.92
N ASP A 217 -25.08 10.30 -2.60
CA ASP A 217 -26.36 9.60 -2.39
C ASP A 217 -27.25 9.61 -3.66
N SER A 218 -26.71 10.00 -4.82
CA SER A 218 -27.37 9.82 -6.11
C SER A 218 -26.68 8.66 -6.82
N GLY A 219 -27.42 7.64 -7.29
CA GLY A 219 -26.90 6.41 -7.93
C GLY A 219 -26.05 6.56 -9.21
N GLN A 220 -25.38 7.69 -9.42
CA GLN A 220 -24.40 7.96 -10.47
C GLN A 220 -22.98 7.83 -9.93
N PHE A 221 -22.21 6.90 -10.46
CA PHE A 221 -20.80 6.73 -10.13
C PHE A 221 -19.90 7.61 -11.03
N VAL A 222 -18.87 8.24 -10.45
CA VAL A 222 -17.80 8.99 -11.14
C VAL A 222 -16.42 8.37 -10.88
N PRO A 223 -16.18 7.12 -11.30
CA PRO A 223 -14.99 6.33 -10.92
C PRO A 223 -13.66 6.99 -11.31
N THR A 224 -13.60 7.66 -12.46
CA THR A 224 -12.38 8.37 -12.89
C THR A 224 -11.99 9.50 -11.93
N LEU A 225 -12.96 10.26 -11.43
CA LEU A 225 -12.72 11.37 -10.51
C LEU A 225 -12.27 10.87 -9.14
N VAL A 226 -13.01 9.92 -8.58
CA VAL A 226 -12.72 9.33 -7.26
C VAL A 226 -11.35 8.64 -7.25
N THR A 227 -11.06 7.81 -8.25
CA THR A 227 -9.77 7.10 -8.30
C THR A 227 -8.59 8.05 -8.48
N ARG A 228 -8.77 9.16 -9.20
CA ARG A 228 -7.75 10.21 -9.35
C ARG A 228 -7.50 10.94 -8.04
N ALA A 229 -8.55 11.34 -7.30
CA ALA A 229 -8.41 12.00 -6.01
C ALA A 229 -7.64 11.12 -5.01
N LEU A 230 -8.03 9.85 -4.90
CA LEU A 230 -7.37 8.88 -4.01
C LEU A 230 -5.93 8.55 -4.44
N ASP A 231 -5.63 8.53 -5.75
CA ASP A 231 -4.25 8.38 -6.25
C ASP A 231 -3.35 9.58 -5.87
N GLN A 232 -3.88 10.81 -5.85
CA GLN A 232 -3.12 11.98 -5.41
C GLN A 232 -2.79 11.90 -3.92
N ILE A 233 -3.75 11.49 -3.10
CA ILE A 233 -3.55 11.24 -1.66
C ILE A 233 -2.49 10.15 -1.45
N LEU A 234 -2.57 9.03 -2.20
CA LEU A 234 -1.55 7.98 -2.13
C LEU A 234 -0.14 8.50 -2.38
N VAL A 235 0.06 9.33 -3.41
CA VAL A 235 1.39 9.87 -3.75
C VAL A 235 1.95 10.67 -2.57
N LYS A 236 1.13 11.50 -1.94
CA LYS A 236 1.56 12.32 -0.79
C LYS A 236 1.83 11.47 0.45
N MET A 237 0.95 10.52 0.75
CA MET A 237 1.16 9.60 1.88
C MET A 237 2.35 8.65 1.67
N ASN A 238 2.72 8.33 0.43
CA ASN A 238 3.98 7.65 0.11
C ASN A 238 5.20 8.47 0.56
N THR A 239 5.21 9.76 0.25
CA THR A 239 6.29 10.66 0.69
C THR A 239 6.33 10.78 2.20
N VAL A 240 5.19 11.04 2.86
CA VAL A 240 5.10 11.15 4.32
C VAL A 240 5.60 9.88 5.01
N THR A 241 5.21 8.70 4.52
CA THR A 241 5.66 7.43 5.12
C THR A 241 7.18 7.23 4.97
N GLY A 242 7.76 7.62 3.84
CA GLY A 242 9.21 7.59 3.66
C GLY A 242 9.94 8.56 4.59
N MET A 243 9.37 9.73 4.85
CA MET A 243 9.93 10.70 5.82
C MET A 243 9.93 10.13 7.23
N TYR A 244 8.83 9.54 7.70
CA TYR A 244 8.82 8.86 9.01
C TYR A 244 9.77 7.67 9.07
N ALA A 245 9.89 6.90 7.97
CA ALA A 245 10.80 5.75 7.92
C ALA A 245 12.27 6.19 8.06
N ALA A 246 12.63 7.34 7.49
CA ALA A 246 13.97 7.91 7.62
C ALA A 246 14.28 8.44 9.03
N LEU A 247 13.26 8.67 9.88
CA LEU A 247 13.49 9.00 11.29
C LEU A 247 13.90 7.75 12.11
N LEU A 248 13.61 6.55 11.59
CA LEU A 248 13.98 5.28 12.21
C LEU A 248 15.27 4.79 11.55
N LYS A 249 16.41 5.12 12.17
CA LYS A 249 17.72 4.64 11.76
C LYS A 249 17.87 3.15 12.05
#